data_AF-A0A7S0VWX2-F1
#
_entry.id   AF-A0A7S0VWX2-F1
#
_cell.length_a   1.000
_cell.length_b   1.000
_cell.length_c   1.000
_cell.angle_alpha   90.00
_cell.angle_beta   90.00
_cell.angle_gamma   90.00
#
_symmetry.space_group_name_H-M   'P 1'
#
loop_
_entity.id
_entity.type
_entity.pdbx_description
1 polymer ?
#
loop_
_entity_poly.entity_id
_entity_poly.type
_entity_poly.pdbx_seq_one_letter_code
_entity_poly.pdbx_strand_id
1 'polypeptide(L)'
;QVEPVEGGLSLEVDVRIQGMAEPTVLRVGEVHVSVEHLPPVHLSVFLDQEYPAGRPPRFEVGCVWLSRAQLYGVCRGLDEESEAMGEGSCVLLPWVAWIQTQSTAALGLGGDVEVLEEG
;
A
#
# COMPACT_ATOMS: atom_id res chain seq x y z
N GLN A 1 0.41 22.28 -7.94
CA GLN A 1 1.51 22.80 -7.09
C GLN A 1 1.24 22.32 -5.68
N VAL A 2 2.09 21.46 -5.14
CA VAL A 2 2.10 21.11 -3.71
C VAL A 2 3.26 21.87 -3.10
N GLU A 3 2.98 22.75 -2.14
CA GLU A 3 4.01 23.56 -1.48
C GLU A 3 4.79 22.68 -0.48
N PRO A 4 6.11 22.90 -0.32
CA PRO A 4 6.90 22.16 0.65
C PRO A 4 6.43 22.52 2.06
N VAL A 5 5.86 21.54 2.77
CA VAL A 5 5.45 21.71 4.16
C VAL A 5 6.73 21.79 5.00
N GLU A 6 7.14 23.01 5.38
CA GLU A 6 8.29 23.23 6.26
C GLU A 6 8.10 22.47 7.58
N GLY A 7 8.96 21.48 7.83
CA GLY A 7 9.06 20.77 9.12
C GLY A 7 8.42 19.39 9.20
N GLY A 8 7.98 18.79 8.10
CA GLY A 8 7.52 17.39 8.07
C GLY A 8 8.65 16.38 7.84
N LEU A 9 8.51 15.16 8.39
CA LEU A 9 9.37 14.01 8.08
C LEU A 9 8.73 13.18 6.98
N SER A 10 9.50 12.79 5.95
CA SER A 10 9.08 11.81 4.96
C SER A 10 9.69 10.45 5.29
N LEU A 11 8.87 9.41 5.31
CA LEU A 11 9.25 8.04 5.56
C LEU A 11 8.83 7.19 4.37
N GLU A 12 9.78 6.46 3.79
CA GLU A 12 9.52 5.52 2.69
C GLU A 12 9.70 4.09 3.20
N VAL A 13 8.71 3.23 2.95
CA VAL A 13 8.69 1.85 3.43
C VAL A 13 8.29 0.91 2.31
N ASP A 14 9.14 -0.08 2.04
CA ASP A 14 8.83 -1.18 1.12
C ASP A 14 8.18 -2.34 1.89
N VAL A 15 6.90 -2.57 1.63
CA VAL A 15 6.12 -3.60 2.30
C VAL A 15 5.97 -4.84 1.41
N ARG A 16 6.55 -5.96 1.84
CA ARG A 16 6.42 -7.25 1.16
C ARG A 16 5.16 -7.98 1.63
N ILE A 17 4.33 -8.39 0.69
CA ILE A 17 3.16 -9.22 1.00
C ILE A 17 3.60 -10.60 1.44
N GLN A 18 3.07 -11.08 2.57
CA GLN A 18 3.33 -12.42 3.08
C GLN A 18 2.20 -13.39 2.69
N GLY A 19 2.53 -14.68 2.60
CA GLY A 19 1.52 -15.74 2.49
C GLY A 19 0.98 -16.03 1.08
N MET A 20 1.72 -15.69 0.01
CA MET A 20 1.44 -16.28 -1.32
C MET A 20 1.73 -17.79 -1.25
N ALA A 21 0.68 -18.58 -1.02
CA ALA A 21 0.79 -20.04 -0.95
C ALA A 21 1.01 -20.68 -2.33
N GLU A 22 0.65 -19.98 -3.40
CA GLU A 22 0.80 -20.41 -4.79
C GLU A 22 1.45 -19.29 -5.63
N PRO A 23 2.19 -19.65 -6.70
CA PRO A 23 2.81 -18.65 -7.58
C PRO A 23 1.74 -17.75 -8.20
N THR A 24 1.93 -16.44 -8.10
CA THR A 24 0.99 -15.45 -8.61
C THR A 24 1.24 -15.24 -10.10
N VAL A 25 0.22 -15.33 -10.94
CA VAL A 25 0.34 -15.03 -12.37
C VAL A 25 0.15 -13.52 -12.57
N LEU A 26 1.23 -12.84 -12.93
CA LEU A 26 1.22 -11.46 -13.40
C LEU A 26 0.90 -11.44 -14.89
N ARG A 27 -0.08 -10.65 -15.31
CA ARG A 27 -0.39 -10.41 -16.73
C ARG A 27 0.18 -9.07 -17.14
N VAL A 28 1.26 -9.07 -17.91
CA VAL A 28 1.86 -7.85 -18.47
C VAL A 28 1.53 -7.83 -19.96
N GLY A 29 0.48 -7.08 -20.35
CA GLY A 29 -0.04 -7.13 -21.72
C GLY A 29 -0.58 -8.52 -22.08
N GLU A 30 -0.08 -9.13 -23.15
CA GLU A 30 -0.42 -10.51 -23.56
C GLU A 30 0.44 -11.59 -22.88
N VAL A 31 1.44 -11.18 -22.07
CA VAL A 31 2.39 -12.10 -21.43
C VAL A 31 1.92 -12.46 -20.02
N HIS A 32 1.85 -13.76 -19.74
CA HIS A 32 1.59 -14.30 -18.42
C HIS A 32 2.91 -14.73 -17.77
N VAL A 33 3.26 -14.15 -16.63
CA VAL A 33 4.47 -14.48 -15.86
C VAL A 33 4.05 -15.01 -14.49
N SER A 34 4.32 -16.28 -14.22
CA SER A 34 4.20 -16.84 -12.87
C SER A 34 5.38 -16.38 -12.03
N VAL A 35 5.12 -15.67 -10.93
CA VAL A 35 6.16 -15.24 -9.98
C VAL A 35 5.94 -15.90 -8.61
N GLU A 36 7.03 -16.35 -7.99
CA GLU A 36 7.01 -16.88 -6.63
C GLU A 36 6.91 -15.75 -5.58
N HIS A 37 7.38 -14.55 -5.93
CA HIS A 37 7.39 -13.38 -5.05
C HIS A 37 6.98 -12.12 -5.83
N LEU A 38 6.00 -11.38 -5.32
CA LEU A 38 5.63 -10.09 -5.87
C LEU A 38 6.63 -9.00 -5.45
N PRO A 39 6.89 -8.00 -6.31
CA PRO A 39 7.56 -6.78 -5.91
C PRO A 39 6.91 -6.15 -4.66
N PRO A 40 7.68 -5.51 -3.77
CA PRO A 40 7.11 -4.86 -2.59
C PRO A 40 6.17 -3.71 -3.00
N VAL A 41 5.17 -3.45 -2.15
CA VAL A 41 4.34 -2.26 -2.23
C VAL A 41 5.12 -1.11 -1.58
N HIS A 42 5.30 -0.02 -2.31
CA HIS A 42 5.98 1.17 -1.81
C HIS A 42 4.97 2.06 -1.09
N LEU A 43 5.25 2.41 0.17
CA LEU A 43 4.44 3.31 0.99
C LEU A 43 5.28 4.52 1.36
N SER A 44 4.91 5.69 0.84
CA SER A 44 5.52 6.97 1.19
C SER A 44 4.61 7.69 2.19
N VAL A 45 5.11 8.01 3.38
CA VAL A 45 4.34 8.65 4.45
C VAL A 45 4.93 10.00 4.79
N PHE A 46 4.06 11.00 4.95
CA PHE A 46 4.42 12.36 5.33
C PHE A 46 3.90 12.63 6.74
N LEU A 47 4.82 12.66 7.70
CA LEU A 47 4.56 12.93 9.10
C LEU A 47 4.69 14.43 9.34
N ASP A 48 3.57 15.09 9.59
CA ASP A 48 3.57 16.50 10.00
C ASP A 48 3.78 16.65 11.52
N GLN A 49 3.88 17.89 11.97
CA GLN A 49 4.10 18.21 13.39
C GLN A 49 2.90 17.82 14.29
N GLU A 50 1.75 17.52 13.70
CA GLU A 50 0.51 17.19 14.41
C GLU A 50 0.37 15.66 14.58
N TYR A 51 1.14 14.86 13.86
CA TYR A 51 1.20 13.41 14.04
C TYR A 51 1.99 13.01 15.30
N PRO A 52 1.55 11.99 16.06
CA PRO A 52 0.32 11.20 15.93
C PRO A 52 -0.90 11.79 16.66
N ALA A 53 -0.71 12.88 17.41
CA ALA A 53 -1.67 13.40 18.37
C ALA A 53 -2.96 13.98 17.75
N GLY A 54 -2.86 14.60 16.57
CA GLY A 54 -3.94 15.39 15.97
C GLY A 54 -4.61 14.76 14.75
N ARG A 55 -3.86 14.08 13.88
CA ARG A 55 -4.43 13.44 12.67
C ARG A 55 -3.55 12.30 12.15
N PRO A 56 -4.12 11.36 11.37
CA PRO A 56 -3.31 10.41 10.61
C PRO A 56 -2.41 11.14 9.60
N PRO A 57 -1.25 10.55 9.25
CA PRO A 57 -0.31 11.18 8.34
C PRO A 57 -0.81 11.07 6.90
N ARG A 58 -0.35 11.96 6.03
CA ARG A 58 -0.63 11.81 4.59
C ARG A 58 0.24 10.69 4.04
N PHE A 59 -0.26 9.95 3.07
CA PHE A 59 0.50 8.87 2.46
C PHE A 59 0.24 8.76 0.96
N GLU A 60 1.16 8.07 0.28
CA GLU A 60 1.06 7.68 -1.11
C GLU A 60 1.47 6.21 -1.24
N VAL A 61 0.73 5.45 -2.05
CA VAL A 61 0.98 4.02 -2.29
C VAL A 61 1.35 3.82 -3.75
N GLY A 62 2.53 3.25 -3.98
CA GLY A 62 3.04 2.88 -5.30
C GLY A 62 3.19 1.36 -5.41
N CYS A 63 2.70 0.78 -6.50
CA CYS A 63 2.93 -0.62 -6.78
C CYS A 63 2.77 -0.90 -8.28
N VAL A 64 3.77 -1.57 -8.87
CA VAL A 64 3.80 -1.82 -10.32
C VAL A 64 2.81 -2.87 -10.78
N TRP A 65 2.34 -3.74 -9.88
CA TRP A 65 1.48 -4.88 -10.23
C TRP A 65 0.04 -4.73 -9.71
N LEU A 66 -0.29 -3.60 -9.06
CA LEU A 66 -1.65 -3.29 -8.66
C LEU A 66 -2.31 -2.37 -9.67
N SER A 67 -3.55 -2.70 -10.07
CA SER A 67 -4.38 -1.80 -10.85
C SER A 67 -4.76 -0.55 -10.03
N ARG A 68 -5.18 0.51 -10.70
CA ARG A 68 -5.64 1.75 -10.02
C ARG A 68 -6.80 1.51 -9.05
N ALA A 69 -7.70 0.58 -9.38
CA ALA A 69 -8.82 0.21 -8.50
C ALA A 69 -8.32 -0.52 -7.25
N GLN A 70 -7.33 -1.39 -7.39
CA GLN A 70 -6.69 -2.09 -6.28
C GLN A 70 -5.87 -1.12 -5.40
N LEU A 71 -5.09 -0.22 -5.99
CA LEU A 71 -4.38 0.83 -5.24
C LEU A 71 -5.36 1.69 -4.43
N TYR A 72 -6.50 2.09 -5.02
CA TYR A 72 -7.55 2.80 -4.29
C TYR A 72 -8.13 1.96 -3.13
N GLY A 73 -8.27 0.65 -3.33
CA GLY A 73 -8.66 -0.29 -2.28
C GLY A 73 -7.65 -0.35 -1.14
N VAL A 74 -6.35 -0.33 -1.44
CA VAL A 74 -5.29 -0.23 -0.41
C VAL A 74 -5.43 1.07 0.36
N CYS A 75 -5.51 2.21 -0.34
CA CYS A 75 -5.64 3.51 0.33
C CYS A 75 -6.85 3.55 1.27
N ARG A 76 -8.02 3.10 0.79
CA ARG A 76 -9.22 3.04 1.62
C ARG A 76 -9.06 2.15 2.84
N GLY A 77 -8.38 1.00 2.70
CA GLY A 77 -8.11 0.12 3.84
C GLY A 77 -7.18 0.75 4.88
N LEU A 78 -6.17 1.50 4.44
CA LEU A 78 -5.29 2.26 5.35
C LEU A 78 -6.03 3.38 6.06
N ASP A 79 -6.92 4.08 5.36
CA ASP A 79 -7.79 5.12 5.93
C ASP A 79 -8.69 4.50 7.01
N GLU A 80 -9.42 3.42 6.70
CA GLU A 80 -10.30 2.70 7.63
C GLU A 80 -9.54 2.18 8.87
N GLU A 81 -8.33 1.62 8.68
CA GLU A 81 -7.49 1.15 9.77
C GLU A 81 -7.03 2.31 10.68
N SER A 82 -6.70 3.46 10.09
CA SER A 82 -6.32 4.66 10.84
C SER A 82 -7.49 5.23 11.65
N GLU A 83 -8.69 5.23 11.09
CA GLU A 83 -9.92 5.65 11.77
C GLU A 83 -10.27 4.71 12.92
N ALA A 84 -10.13 3.40 12.71
CA ALA A 84 -10.43 2.39 13.74
C ALA A 84 -9.51 2.51 14.97
N MET A 85 -8.27 2.97 14.79
CA MET A 85 -7.32 3.19 15.89
C MET A 85 -7.57 4.46 16.70
N GLY A 86 -8.32 5.41 16.16
CA GLY A 86 -8.61 6.70 16.80
C GLY A 86 -7.42 7.68 16.83
N GLU A 87 -7.74 8.93 17.16
CA GLU A 87 -6.78 10.04 17.26
C GLU A 87 -5.71 9.76 18.33
N GLY A 88 -4.46 10.18 18.07
CA GLY A 88 -3.34 9.96 18.99
C GLY A 88 -2.57 8.66 18.80
N SER A 89 -3.07 7.76 17.94
CA SER A 89 -2.49 6.42 17.76
C SER A 89 -1.43 6.37 16.64
N CYS A 90 -0.37 5.59 16.84
CA CYS A 90 0.69 5.41 15.84
C CYS A 90 0.31 4.37 14.78
N VAL A 91 -0.18 4.82 13.63
CA VAL A 91 -0.70 3.98 12.54
C VAL A 91 0.36 3.29 11.66
N LEU A 92 1.65 3.64 11.76
CA LEU A 92 2.68 3.16 10.81
C LEU A 92 2.87 1.64 10.83
N LEU A 93 3.04 1.04 12.01
CA LEU A 93 3.21 -0.41 12.13
C LEU A 93 1.93 -1.17 11.75
N PRO A 94 0.73 -0.74 12.20
CA PRO A 94 -0.54 -1.30 11.75
C PRO A 94 -0.74 -1.26 10.23
N TRP A 95 -0.44 -0.15 9.56
CA TRP A 95 -0.50 -0.06 8.10
C TRP A 95 0.39 -1.09 7.40
N VAL A 96 1.64 -1.23 7.87
CA VAL A 96 2.55 -2.27 7.33
C VAL A 96 1.96 -3.66 7.54
N ALA A 97 1.45 -3.97 8.73
CA ALA A 97 0.85 -5.27 9.02
C ALA A 97 -0.40 -5.54 8.17
N TRP A 98 -1.24 -4.52 7.96
CA TRP A 98 -2.43 -4.60 7.12
C TRP A 98 -2.05 -4.89 5.66
N ILE A 99 -1.09 -4.16 5.11
CA ILE A 99 -0.58 -4.42 3.76
C ILE A 99 0.07 -5.81 3.67
N GLN A 100 0.75 -6.29 4.71
CA GLN A 100 1.37 -7.62 4.70
C GLN A 100 0.36 -8.77 4.72
N THR A 101 -0.78 -8.60 5.40
CA THR A 101 -1.67 -9.72 5.77
C THR A 101 -3.07 -9.65 5.17
N GLN A 102 -3.61 -8.46 4.94
CA GLN A 102 -4.99 -8.27 4.49
C GLN A 102 -5.11 -7.81 3.04
N SER A 103 -4.03 -7.26 2.46
CA SER A 103 -4.00 -6.84 1.06
C SER A 103 -4.29 -8.00 0.09
N THR A 104 -3.88 -9.23 0.38
CA THR A 104 -4.13 -10.39 -0.49
C THR A 104 -5.62 -10.70 -0.64
N ALA A 105 -6.36 -10.69 0.47
CA ALA A 105 -7.80 -10.90 0.47
C ALA A 105 -8.56 -9.67 -0.05
N ALA A 106 -8.18 -8.46 0.37
CA ALA A 106 -8.83 -7.21 -0.01
C ALA A 106 -8.63 -6.85 -1.49
N LEU A 107 -7.49 -7.23 -2.08
CA LEU A 107 -7.15 -6.94 -3.48
C LEU A 107 -7.49 -8.10 -4.43
N GLY A 108 -8.08 -9.18 -3.90
CA GLY A 108 -8.49 -10.34 -4.70
C GLY A 108 -7.33 -11.12 -5.29
N LEU A 109 -6.13 -11.07 -4.69
CA LEU A 109 -4.90 -11.73 -5.18
C LEU A 109 -4.92 -13.26 -5.00
N GLY A 110 -6.09 -13.83 -4.69
CA GLY A 110 -6.34 -15.28 -4.79
C GLY A 110 -6.59 -15.76 -6.23
N GLY A 111 -6.34 -14.93 -7.24
CA GLY A 111 -6.45 -15.22 -8.68
C GLY A 111 -5.55 -14.32 -9.53
N ASP A 112 -5.47 -14.59 -10.84
CA ASP A 112 -4.65 -13.87 -11.84
C ASP A 112 -4.61 -12.35 -11.62
N VAL A 113 -3.41 -11.78 -11.54
CA VAL A 113 -3.16 -10.35 -11.29
C VAL A 113 -2.83 -9.65 -12.61
N GLU A 114 -3.58 -8.63 -12.99
CA GLU A 114 -3.30 -7.81 -14.17
C GLU A 114 -2.32 -6.67 -13.86
N VAL A 115 -1.15 -6.71 -14.50
CA VAL A 115 -0.14 -5.65 -14.50
C VAL A 115 -0.43 -4.72 -15.67
N LEU A 116 -0.70 -3.45 -15.36
CA LEU A 116 -0.90 -2.43 -16.40
C LEU A 116 0.46 -2.07 -17.01
N GLU A 117 0.60 -2.21 -18.33
CA GLU A 117 1.71 -1.59 -19.06
C GLU A 117 1.52 -0.06 -19.00
N GLU A 118 2.46 0.66 -18.38
CA GLU A 118 2.55 2.10 -18.59
C GLU A 118 3.02 2.35 -20.03
N GLY A 119 2.12 2.87 -20.86
CA GLY A 119 2.36 3.27 -22.25
C GLY A 119 2.96 4.65 -22.41
#